data_AF-A0A437MLY1-F1
#
_entry.id   AF-A0A437MLY1-F1
#
_cell.length_a   1.000
_cell.length_b   1.000
_cell.length_c   1.000
_cell.angle_alpha   90.00
_cell.angle_beta   90.00
_cell.angle_gamma   90.00
#
_symmetry.space_group_name_H-M   'P 1'
#
loop_
_entity.id
_entity.type
_entity.pdbx_description
1 polymer ?
#
loop_
_entity_poly.entity_id
_entity_poly.type
_entity_poly.pdbx_seq_one_letter_code
_entity_poly.pdbx_strand_id
1 'polypeptide(L)'
;MSVLLLLANACTERAPQAPLADNGVCRIGPDGGPPERSASGDRGIGGTGIGLADGGDGDRGIGGTGIVGVVTGFASICVNGLHVTYDPALPVLFGDVPGSPAALRVGQVVVIAAGGQEGALRARRVTVRYEVSGPVEALEPGALWVAGQRVVVGAALPGGGDWSVGDVVLVSGLRTPAGVLVASRIDRRPPAAAGTVTIHGILSWRDGVPVLGNLPIRVGPGFPLPGPGPVIASGRLENGVLVPVSVEPDVLLRDPTAWFGPGFGRFLYQGYFNVHAGMVTLGPAMHARAPAGLAPFGTRRGVVELRSGPAGLAASRLSEATGATPTDRPLGGQAPVPGAFRGQRGEPAPVPNRSLERGSMPAGETSGRGTGNSPGDRPGGARLLDSSERPQQPGSFRGGAPPDGRR
;
A
#
# COMPACT_ATOMS: atom_id res chain seq x y z
N MET A 1 -74.27 31.65 22.76
CA MET A 1 -73.17 30.74 22.39
C MET A 1 -73.11 30.65 20.87
N SER A 2 -71.89 30.54 20.33
CA SER A 2 -71.52 30.40 18.91
C SER A 2 -71.26 31.69 18.14
N VAL A 3 -70.02 32.17 18.30
CA VAL A 3 -69.36 33.11 17.39
C VAL A 3 -68.74 32.30 16.25
N LEU A 4 -69.03 32.73 15.02
CA LEU A 4 -68.56 32.18 13.75
C LEU A 4 -67.07 32.56 13.54
N LEU A 5 -66.18 31.56 13.51
CA LEU A 5 -64.74 31.75 13.32
C LEU A 5 -64.40 31.61 11.82
N LEU A 6 -63.95 32.69 11.17
CA LEU A 6 -63.30 32.64 9.86
C LEU A 6 -61.90 32.03 10.03
N LEU A 7 -61.64 30.90 9.35
CA LEU A 7 -60.30 30.33 9.20
C LEU A 7 -59.66 30.88 7.93
N ALA A 8 -58.62 31.70 8.10
CA ALA A 8 -57.71 32.08 7.03
C ALA A 8 -56.72 30.93 6.79
N ASN A 9 -56.75 30.35 5.59
CA ASN A 9 -55.73 29.40 5.11
C ASN A 9 -54.46 30.19 4.75
N ALA A 10 -53.41 30.05 5.56
CA ALA A 10 -52.06 30.43 5.19
C ALA A 10 -51.35 29.20 4.60
N CYS A 11 -51.12 29.21 3.28
CA CYS A 11 -50.18 28.31 2.63
C CYS A 11 -48.76 28.66 3.07
N THR A 12 -48.13 27.80 3.87
CA THR A 12 -46.68 27.85 4.09
C THR A 12 -46.00 27.00 3.00
N GLU A 13 -45.57 27.67 1.93
CA GLU A 13 -44.60 27.09 0.98
C GLU A 13 -43.32 26.72 1.73
N ARG A 14 -43.04 25.42 1.77
CA ARG A 14 -41.83 24.87 2.36
C ARG A 14 -40.68 25.16 1.40
N ALA A 15 -39.86 26.15 1.73
CA ALA A 15 -38.65 26.48 0.98
C ALA A 15 -37.82 25.21 0.73
N PRO A 16 -37.29 25.00 -0.50
CA PRO A 16 -36.44 23.87 -0.79
C PRO A 16 -35.21 23.94 0.11
N GLN A 17 -35.05 22.96 0.98
CA GLN A 17 -33.86 22.82 1.80
C GLN A 17 -32.67 22.64 0.86
N ALA A 18 -31.76 23.62 0.89
CA ALA A 18 -30.49 23.54 0.19
C ALA A 18 -29.80 22.22 0.56
N PRO A 19 -29.25 21.46 -0.41
CA PRO A 19 -28.48 20.28 -0.09
C PRO A 19 -27.26 20.70 0.74
N LEU A 20 -27.12 20.08 1.90
CA LEU A 20 -25.99 20.28 2.80
C LEU A 20 -24.70 19.91 2.06
N ALA A 21 -23.71 20.80 2.13
CA ALA A 21 -22.37 20.58 1.60
C ALA A 21 -21.77 19.26 2.11
N ASP A 22 -21.09 18.52 1.22
CA ASP A 22 -20.36 17.30 1.57
C ASP A 22 -19.15 17.66 2.45
N ASN A 23 -19.31 17.56 3.78
CA ASN A 23 -18.37 18.05 4.80
C ASN A 23 -17.07 17.23 4.93
N GLY A 24 -16.55 16.63 3.86
CA GLY A 24 -15.26 15.92 3.89
C GLY A 24 -15.22 14.77 4.90
N VAL A 25 -16.35 14.23 5.33
CA VAL A 25 -16.40 13.15 6.33
C VAL A 25 -15.87 11.86 5.70
N CYS A 26 -14.90 11.21 6.34
CA CYS A 26 -14.41 9.90 5.91
C CYS A 26 -15.56 8.88 5.92
N ARG A 27 -15.79 8.22 4.78
CA ARG A 27 -16.78 7.16 4.60
C ARG A 27 -16.10 5.85 4.27
N ILE A 28 -16.76 4.75 4.56
CA ILE A 28 -16.26 3.41 4.23
C ILE A 28 -17.33 2.75 3.37
N GLY A 29 -16.95 2.32 2.17
CA GLY A 29 -17.80 1.52 1.29
C GLY A 29 -18.11 0.15 1.88
N PRO A 30 -19.12 -0.56 1.36
CA PRO A 30 -19.58 -1.83 1.91
C PRO A 30 -18.51 -2.94 1.93
N ASP A 31 -17.53 -2.87 1.02
CA ASP A 31 -16.40 -3.79 0.90
C ASP A 31 -15.14 -3.31 1.66
N GLY A 32 -15.27 -2.21 2.42
CA GLY A 32 -14.16 -1.55 3.10
C GLY A 32 -13.34 -0.64 2.18
N GLY A 33 -13.75 -0.40 0.93
CA GLY A 33 -13.09 0.49 -0.02
C GLY A 33 -13.72 1.88 -0.10
N PRO A 34 -13.33 2.70 -1.10
CA PRO A 34 -14.02 3.95 -1.40
C PRO A 34 -15.50 3.70 -1.70
N PRO A 35 -16.43 4.54 -1.21
CA PRO A 35 -17.84 4.41 -1.56
C PRO A 35 -18.03 4.60 -3.07
N GLU A 36 -18.87 3.78 -3.69
CA GLU A 36 -19.21 3.96 -5.10
C GLU A 36 -19.86 5.33 -5.31
N ARG A 37 -19.37 6.07 -6.32
CA ARG A 37 -20.05 7.30 -6.75
C ARG A 37 -21.33 6.88 -7.44
N SER A 38 -22.46 7.03 -6.76
CA SER A 38 -23.78 6.73 -7.35
C SER A 38 -23.96 7.56 -8.64
N ALA A 39 -24.16 6.89 -9.78
CA ALA A 39 -24.28 7.50 -11.09
C ALA A 39 -25.61 8.26 -11.32
N SER A 40 -26.49 8.33 -10.31
CA SER A 40 -27.73 9.09 -10.37
C SER A 40 -27.61 10.40 -9.58
N GLY A 41 -27.17 11.44 -10.29
CA GLY A 41 -27.57 12.82 -10.03
C GLY A 41 -26.85 13.56 -8.92
N ASP A 42 -25.60 13.97 -9.17
CA ASP A 42 -25.20 15.30 -8.69
C ASP A 42 -24.15 15.89 -9.63
N ARG A 43 -24.59 16.75 -10.55
CA ARG A 43 -23.68 17.65 -11.27
C ARG A 43 -23.22 18.71 -10.27
N GLY A 44 -22.28 18.33 -9.41
CA GLY A 44 -21.56 19.29 -8.58
C GLY A 44 -20.80 20.24 -9.49
N ILE A 45 -21.27 21.48 -9.58
CA ILE A 45 -20.55 22.60 -10.18
C ILE A 45 -19.29 22.80 -9.34
N GLY A 46 -18.18 22.24 -9.82
CA GLY A 46 -16.86 22.40 -9.21
C GLY A 46 -16.50 23.88 -9.19
N GLY A 47 -16.20 24.40 -7.99
CA GLY A 47 -15.85 25.80 -7.79
C GLY A 47 -14.69 26.22 -8.67
N THR A 48 -14.88 27.30 -9.40
CA THR A 48 -13.80 28.11 -9.97
C THR A 48 -13.04 28.73 -8.79
N GLY A 49 -12.00 28.03 -8.31
CA GLY A 49 -11.04 28.62 -7.39
C GLY A 49 -10.42 29.83 -8.06
N ILE A 50 -10.70 31.01 -7.51
CA ILE A 50 -10.15 32.28 -7.96
C ILE A 50 -8.63 32.18 -7.82
N GLY A 51 -7.93 32.12 -8.94
CA GLY A 51 -6.48 32.26 -8.99
C GLY A 51 -6.13 33.72 -8.69
N LEU A 52 -5.75 34.00 -7.45
CA LEU A 52 -4.86 35.12 -7.19
C LEU A 52 -3.45 34.62 -7.48
N ALA A 53 -3.03 34.85 -8.72
CA ALA A 53 -1.62 34.93 -9.04
C ALA A 53 -1.08 36.20 -8.37
N ASP A 54 -0.29 36.03 -7.31
CA ASP A 54 0.73 37.00 -6.94
C ASP A 54 2.08 36.33 -7.08
N GLY A 55 2.77 36.74 -8.15
CA GLY A 55 4.19 36.46 -8.34
C GLY A 55 5.00 37.18 -7.26
N GLY A 56 5.96 36.46 -6.70
CA GLY A 56 6.92 36.99 -5.76
C GLY A 56 7.93 35.90 -5.40
N ASP A 57 9.07 35.92 -6.10
CA ASP A 57 10.26 35.17 -5.74
C ASP A 57 10.56 35.28 -4.24
N GLY A 58 10.74 34.12 -3.61
CA GLY A 58 11.12 34.02 -2.21
C GLY A 58 10.71 32.67 -1.63
N ASP A 59 11.71 31.79 -1.49
CA ASP A 59 11.80 30.67 -0.55
C ASP A 59 10.67 30.56 0.50
N ARG A 60 9.53 29.99 0.09
CA ARG A 60 8.36 29.73 0.95
C ARG A 60 7.89 28.29 0.78
N GLY A 61 8.60 27.37 1.42
CA GLY A 61 8.01 26.20 2.09
C GLY A 61 7.02 25.32 1.32
N ILE A 62 7.26 25.03 0.05
CA ILE A 62 6.54 23.98 -0.71
C ILE A 62 7.28 22.64 -0.55
N GLY A 63 7.61 22.28 0.69
CA GLY A 63 8.19 20.97 0.98
C GLY A 63 7.15 19.88 0.78
N GLY A 64 7.56 18.72 0.25
CA GLY A 64 6.73 17.52 0.25
C GLY A 64 6.52 17.00 1.68
N THR A 65 5.33 16.46 1.95
CA THR A 65 5.03 15.73 3.19
C THR A 65 4.97 14.24 2.88
N GLY A 66 5.85 13.45 3.49
CA GLY A 66 5.77 12.00 3.43
C GLY A 66 4.83 11.50 4.51
N ILE A 67 3.88 10.63 4.17
CA ILE A 67 2.90 10.11 5.11
C ILE A 67 2.99 8.59 5.11
N VAL A 68 3.14 7.98 6.27
CA VAL A 68 3.05 6.53 6.45
C VAL A 68 1.98 6.26 7.49
N GLY A 69 0.99 5.43 7.15
CA GLY A 69 -0.05 5.09 8.12
C GLY A 69 -1.17 4.23 7.59
N VAL A 70 -2.08 3.88 8.48
CA VAL A 70 -3.22 3.00 8.23
C VAL A 70 -4.36 3.83 7.65
N VAL A 71 -4.94 3.37 6.54
CA VAL A 71 -6.14 3.97 5.95
C VAL A 71 -7.34 3.72 6.85
N THR A 72 -8.04 4.80 7.23
CA THR A 72 -9.21 4.75 8.13
C THR A 72 -10.54 5.02 7.41
N GLY A 73 -10.52 5.49 6.17
CA GLY A 73 -11.72 5.74 5.37
C GLY A 73 -11.44 6.53 4.10
N PHE A 74 -12.52 6.92 3.42
CA PHE A 74 -12.52 7.40 2.04
C PHE A 74 -13.54 8.52 1.76
N ALA A 75 -13.09 9.49 0.98
CA ALA A 75 -13.76 10.60 0.26
C ALA A 75 -12.62 11.38 -0.44
N SER A 76 -11.51 11.46 0.30
CA SER A 76 -10.09 11.46 -0.06
C SER A 76 -9.42 10.30 0.72
N ILE A 77 -8.11 10.04 0.63
CA ILE A 77 -7.50 9.00 1.50
C ILE A 77 -7.44 9.56 2.93
N CYS A 78 -8.20 8.96 3.86
CA CYS A 78 -8.12 9.30 5.27
C CYS A 78 -7.03 8.48 5.95
N VAL A 79 -5.99 9.15 6.45
CA VAL A 79 -4.81 8.53 7.07
C VAL A 79 -4.20 9.48 8.09
N ASN A 80 -3.81 8.98 9.27
CA ASN A 80 -3.21 9.79 10.34
C ASN A 80 -4.08 10.99 10.79
N GLY A 81 -5.40 10.92 10.59
CA GLY A 81 -6.32 12.05 10.82
C GLY A 81 -6.31 13.13 9.73
N LEU A 82 -5.60 12.90 8.62
CA LEU A 82 -5.50 13.80 7.48
C LEU A 82 -6.36 13.33 6.32
N HIS A 83 -6.78 14.30 5.50
CA HIS A 83 -7.47 14.09 4.24
C HIS A 83 -6.49 14.35 3.08
N VAL A 84 -6.13 13.29 2.36
CA VAL A 84 -5.21 13.40 1.23
C VAL A 84 -5.96 13.17 -0.07
N THR A 85 -6.21 14.24 -0.80
CA THR A 85 -6.85 14.19 -2.13
C THR A 85 -5.94 13.48 -3.12
N TYR A 86 -6.51 12.86 -4.14
CA TYR A 86 -5.75 12.16 -5.18
C TYR A 86 -6.49 12.24 -6.51
N ASP A 87 -5.75 12.09 -7.60
CA ASP A 87 -6.33 11.92 -8.91
C ASP A 87 -6.90 10.50 -9.04
N PRO A 88 -8.15 10.29 -9.50
CA PRO A 88 -8.71 8.96 -9.72
C PRO A 88 -7.86 8.08 -10.67
N ALA A 89 -7.08 8.68 -11.56
CA ALA A 89 -6.15 8.00 -12.46
C ALA A 89 -4.74 7.81 -11.88
N LEU A 90 -4.47 8.27 -10.64
CA LEU A 90 -3.18 8.09 -9.99
C LEU A 90 -2.88 6.59 -9.82
N PRO A 91 -1.81 6.04 -10.42
CA PRO A 91 -1.43 4.66 -10.18
C PRO A 91 -1.06 4.46 -8.70
N VAL A 92 -1.60 3.41 -8.09
CA VAL A 92 -1.30 2.98 -6.73
C VAL A 92 -0.48 1.70 -6.80
N LEU A 93 0.65 1.65 -6.11
CA LEU A 93 1.43 0.41 -6.00
C LEU A 93 0.93 -0.41 -4.82
N PHE A 94 0.59 -1.68 -5.01
CA PHE A 94 0.27 -2.64 -3.96
C PHE A 94 1.46 -3.57 -3.79
N GLY A 95 2.36 -3.23 -2.87
CA GLY A 95 3.73 -3.76 -2.90
C GLY A 95 4.44 -3.26 -4.15
N ASP A 96 4.82 -4.18 -5.04
CA ASP A 96 5.43 -3.92 -6.34
C ASP A 96 4.43 -3.90 -7.51
N VAL A 97 3.12 -4.06 -7.23
CA VAL A 97 2.09 -4.26 -8.26
C VAL A 97 1.31 -2.99 -8.54
N PRO A 98 1.26 -2.48 -9.78
CA PRO A 98 0.40 -1.35 -10.10
C PRO A 98 -1.09 -1.74 -10.04
N GLY A 99 -1.89 -0.86 -9.45
CA GLY A 99 -3.34 -0.95 -9.38
C GLY A 99 -3.97 0.43 -9.35
N SER A 100 -5.29 0.48 -9.22
CA SER A 100 -6.05 1.73 -9.17
C SER A 100 -6.36 2.15 -7.73
N PRO A 101 -6.67 3.43 -7.48
CA PRO A 101 -7.13 3.89 -6.17
C PRO A 101 -8.42 3.20 -5.69
N ALA A 102 -9.24 2.67 -6.61
CA ALA A 102 -10.45 1.93 -6.27
C ALA A 102 -10.17 0.62 -5.53
N ALA A 103 -8.95 0.09 -5.62
CA ALA A 103 -8.51 -1.11 -4.91
C ALA A 103 -8.00 -0.83 -3.48
N LEU A 104 -7.91 0.44 -3.06
CA LEU A 104 -7.56 0.78 -1.68
C LEU A 104 -8.65 0.28 -0.73
N ARG A 105 -8.25 -0.17 0.46
CA ARG A 105 -9.15 -0.67 1.50
C ARG A 105 -8.73 -0.16 2.87
N VAL A 106 -9.69 0.07 3.76
CA VAL A 106 -9.41 0.41 5.16
C VAL A 106 -8.58 -0.68 5.84
N GLY A 107 -7.68 -0.26 6.72
CA GLY A 107 -6.72 -1.13 7.39
C GLY A 107 -5.43 -1.37 6.61
N GLN A 108 -5.35 -1.02 5.32
CA GLN A 108 -4.08 -1.05 4.58
C GLN A 108 -3.12 0.00 5.13
N VAL A 109 -1.83 -0.33 5.21
CA VAL A 109 -0.76 0.63 5.49
C VAL A 109 -0.32 1.24 4.16
N VAL A 110 -0.41 2.56 4.05
CA VAL A 110 0.00 3.32 2.86
C VAL A 110 1.21 4.19 3.15
N VAL A 111 2.03 4.36 2.12
CA VAL A 111 3.13 5.32 2.03
C VAL A 111 2.76 6.32 0.94
N ILE A 112 2.57 7.58 1.32
CA ILE A 112 2.08 8.64 0.43
C ILE A 112 3.11 9.76 0.35
N ALA A 113 3.54 10.07 -0.86
CA ALA A 113 4.27 11.29 -1.15
C ALA A 113 3.25 12.39 -1.49
N ALA A 114 2.98 13.29 -0.55
CA ALA A 114 2.01 14.36 -0.71
C ALA A 114 2.68 15.72 -0.95
N GLY A 115 2.05 16.57 -1.75
CA GLY A 115 2.36 18.00 -1.85
C GLY A 115 1.19 18.85 -1.37
N GLY A 116 1.45 20.15 -1.21
CA GLY A 116 0.45 21.11 -0.70
C GLY A 116 0.57 21.37 0.80
N GLN A 117 -0.28 22.25 1.32
CA GLN A 117 -0.33 22.63 2.74
C GLN A 117 -1.22 21.66 3.54
N GLU A 118 -1.12 21.70 4.87
CA GLU A 118 -1.71 20.72 5.81
C GLU A 118 -3.26 20.60 5.79
N GLY A 119 -3.99 21.49 5.12
CA GLY A 119 -5.45 21.36 4.88
C GLY A 119 -5.84 21.01 3.44
N ALA A 120 -4.87 20.91 2.53
CA ALA A 120 -5.08 20.73 1.10
C ALA A 120 -4.03 19.78 0.49
N LEU A 121 -3.74 18.68 1.20
CA LEU A 121 -2.77 17.69 0.77
C LEU A 121 -3.27 16.96 -0.49
N ARG A 122 -2.38 16.84 -1.48
CA ARG A 122 -2.62 16.05 -2.70
C ARG A 122 -1.53 15.00 -2.87
N ALA A 123 -1.95 13.74 -3.00
CA ALA A 123 -1.07 12.63 -3.26
C ALA A 123 -0.45 12.74 -4.67
N ARG A 124 0.87 12.56 -4.74
CA ARG A 124 1.64 12.43 -5.98
C ARG A 124 2.07 10.98 -6.24
N ARG A 125 2.12 10.18 -5.18
CA ARG A 125 2.45 8.75 -5.20
C ARG A 125 1.80 8.08 -4.00
N VAL A 126 1.25 6.89 -4.21
CA VAL A 126 0.69 6.06 -3.14
C VAL A 126 1.20 4.64 -3.32
N THR A 127 1.73 4.07 -2.25
CA THR A 127 2.14 2.67 -2.18
C THR A 127 1.48 2.02 -0.96
N VAL A 128 0.70 0.97 -1.17
CA VAL A 128 0.28 0.05 -0.11
C VAL A 128 1.44 -0.85 0.24
N ARG A 129 1.74 -0.93 1.53
CA ARG A 129 2.85 -1.72 2.08
C ARG A 129 2.29 -2.95 2.79
N TYR A 130 2.85 -4.10 2.43
CA TYR A 130 2.62 -5.37 3.12
C TYR A 130 3.88 -5.73 3.89
N GLU A 131 3.77 -5.87 5.21
CA GLU A 131 4.91 -6.25 6.04
C GLU A 131 5.30 -7.72 5.82
N VAL A 132 4.32 -8.56 5.49
CA VAL A 132 4.52 -9.97 5.18
C VAL A 132 3.55 -10.39 4.08
N SER A 133 4.05 -11.18 3.13
CA SER A 133 3.26 -11.93 2.17
C SER A 133 3.72 -13.37 2.18
N GLY A 134 2.81 -14.33 2.37
CA GLY A 134 3.16 -15.75 2.35
C GLY A 134 2.08 -16.66 2.93
N PRO A 135 2.36 -17.96 3.06
CA PRO A 135 1.42 -18.92 3.61
C PRO A 135 1.24 -18.73 5.12
N VAL A 136 0.03 -18.96 5.60
CA VAL A 136 -0.28 -19.18 7.01
C VAL A 136 0.24 -20.56 7.39
N GLU A 137 1.14 -20.61 8.37
CA GLU A 137 1.81 -21.83 8.84
C GLU A 137 1.15 -22.41 10.08
N ALA A 138 0.65 -21.54 10.95
CA ALA A 138 -0.02 -21.92 12.18
C ALA A 138 -0.99 -20.82 12.65
N LEU A 139 -1.95 -21.25 13.46
CA LEU A 139 -2.96 -20.40 14.09
C LEU A 139 -2.74 -20.43 15.60
N GLU A 140 -2.78 -19.27 16.25
CA GLU A 140 -2.74 -19.14 17.71
C GLU A 140 -3.92 -18.28 18.17
N PRO A 141 -4.36 -18.39 19.44
CA PRO A 141 -5.31 -17.43 20.00
C PRO A 141 -4.77 -15.99 19.90
N GLY A 142 -5.42 -15.16 19.07
CA GLY A 142 -5.03 -13.76 18.86
C GLY A 142 -3.80 -13.55 17.98
N ALA A 143 -3.28 -14.58 17.30
CA ALA A 143 -2.15 -14.45 16.39
C ALA A 143 -2.13 -15.50 15.28
N LEU A 144 -1.34 -15.24 14.24
CA LEU A 144 -1.08 -16.15 13.13
C LEU A 144 0.44 -16.22 12.91
N TRP A 145 0.92 -17.36 12.44
CA TRP A 145 2.25 -17.46 11.86
C TRP A 145 2.15 -17.39 10.34
N VAL A 146 2.82 -16.41 9.74
CA VAL A 146 2.83 -16.19 8.29
C VAL A 146 4.27 -16.07 7.82
N ALA A 147 4.72 -16.98 6.97
CA ALA A 147 6.10 -17.02 6.47
C ALA A 147 7.18 -16.88 7.58
N GLY A 148 7.06 -17.64 8.66
CA GLY A 148 7.94 -17.59 9.83
C GLY A 148 7.80 -16.32 10.70
N GLN A 149 6.85 -15.44 10.39
CA GLN A 149 6.59 -14.22 11.14
C GLN A 149 5.36 -14.37 12.03
N ARG A 150 5.50 -14.03 13.31
CA ARG A 150 4.35 -13.97 14.22
C ARG A 150 3.60 -12.66 14.03
N VAL A 151 2.32 -12.78 13.66
CA VAL A 151 1.40 -11.68 13.37
C VAL A 151 0.33 -11.63 14.45
N VAL A 152 0.31 -10.58 15.27
CA VAL A 152 -0.75 -10.34 16.25
C VAL A 152 -1.99 -9.80 15.54
N VAL A 153 -3.14 -10.39 15.82
CA VAL A 153 -4.42 -10.04 15.20
C VAL A 153 -5.36 -9.47 16.27
N GLY A 154 -5.88 -8.27 16.01
CA GLY A 154 -6.90 -7.63 16.85
C GLY A 154 -8.30 -8.22 16.64
N ALA A 155 -9.22 -7.94 17.57
CA ALA A 155 -10.56 -8.54 17.57
C ALA A 155 -11.44 -8.13 16.37
N ALA A 156 -11.19 -6.96 15.77
CA ALA A 156 -11.85 -6.53 14.53
C ALA A 156 -10.79 -6.20 13.48
N LEU A 157 -10.49 -7.18 12.63
CA LEU A 157 -9.52 -7.11 11.55
C LEU A 157 -10.24 -7.03 10.19
N PRO A 158 -10.08 -5.94 9.41
CA PRO A 158 -10.55 -5.87 8.04
C PRO A 158 -9.82 -6.85 7.10
N GLY A 159 -10.43 -7.20 5.97
CA GLY A 159 -9.82 -7.99 4.88
C GLY A 159 -10.11 -9.50 4.89
N GLY A 160 -10.74 -9.99 5.95
CA GLY A 160 -11.20 -11.37 6.05
C GLY A 160 -11.07 -11.92 7.47
N GLY A 161 -11.60 -13.12 7.65
CA GLY A 161 -11.47 -13.94 8.86
C GLY A 161 -11.34 -15.41 8.46
N ASP A 162 -11.35 -16.30 9.46
CA ASP A 162 -11.34 -17.75 9.26
C ASP A 162 -10.13 -18.25 8.43
N TRP A 163 -8.95 -17.80 8.82
CA TRP A 163 -7.68 -18.23 8.22
C TRP A 163 -7.44 -19.71 8.49
N SER A 164 -7.01 -20.43 7.46
CA SER A 164 -6.59 -21.82 7.55
C SER A 164 -5.10 -21.94 7.25
N VAL A 165 -4.44 -22.93 7.83
CA VAL A 165 -3.06 -23.27 7.46
C VAL A 165 -3.01 -23.58 5.95
N GLY A 166 -2.03 -22.99 5.26
CA GLY A 166 -1.87 -23.05 3.81
C GLY A 166 -2.53 -21.90 3.05
N ASP A 167 -3.41 -21.11 3.68
CA ASP A 167 -3.91 -19.87 3.06
C ASP A 167 -2.75 -18.93 2.80
N VAL A 168 -2.65 -18.39 1.58
CA VAL A 168 -1.64 -17.37 1.26
C VAL A 168 -2.25 -16.01 1.49
N VAL A 169 -1.57 -15.17 2.26
CA VAL A 169 -2.10 -13.88 2.70
C VAL A 169 -1.12 -12.74 2.47
N LEU A 170 -1.68 -11.53 2.40
CA LEU A 170 -0.98 -10.24 2.42
C LEU A 170 -1.31 -9.56 3.75
N VAL A 171 -0.29 -9.19 4.52
CA VAL A 171 -0.45 -8.61 5.85
C VAL A 171 -0.01 -7.16 5.84
N SER A 172 -0.96 -6.23 5.98
CA SER A 172 -0.65 -4.85 6.38
C SER A 172 -0.64 -4.75 7.90
N GLY A 173 0.32 -4.01 8.45
CA GLY A 173 0.44 -3.84 9.89
C GLY A 173 1.57 -2.92 10.29
N LEU A 174 1.65 -2.68 11.60
CA LEU A 174 2.67 -1.83 12.21
C LEU A 174 3.51 -2.69 13.16
N ARG A 175 4.83 -2.56 13.09
CA ARG A 175 5.74 -3.25 14.01
C ARG A 175 5.97 -2.43 15.28
N THR A 176 6.07 -3.11 16.41
CA THR A 176 6.52 -2.52 17.68
C THR A 176 8.03 -2.29 17.67
N PRO A 177 8.57 -1.50 18.61
CA PRO A 177 10.02 -1.43 18.84
C PRO A 177 10.69 -2.78 19.12
N ALA A 178 9.93 -3.74 19.67
CA ALA A 178 10.41 -5.11 19.87
C ALA A 178 10.31 -5.99 18.61
N GLY A 179 9.83 -5.44 17.48
CA GLY A 179 9.69 -6.16 16.21
C GLY A 179 8.41 -6.98 16.06
N VAL A 180 7.52 -7.00 17.05
CA VAL A 180 6.23 -7.69 16.97
C VAL A 180 5.36 -7.01 15.91
N LEU A 181 4.84 -7.77 14.96
CA LEU A 181 3.94 -7.26 13.91
C LEU A 181 2.50 -7.31 14.39
N VAL A 182 1.85 -6.14 14.48
CA VAL A 182 0.42 -6.02 14.77
C VAL A 182 -0.32 -5.73 13.47
N ALA A 183 -1.19 -6.65 13.04
CA ALA A 183 -1.93 -6.52 11.80
C ALA A 183 -3.01 -5.43 11.89
N SER A 184 -3.09 -4.62 10.84
CA SER A 184 -4.18 -3.67 10.61
C SER A 184 -5.14 -4.16 9.53
N ARG A 185 -4.72 -5.09 8.66
CA ARG A 185 -5.53 -5.78 7.66
C ARG A 185 -4.82 -7.04 7.18
N ILE A 186 -5.57 -8.10 6.90
CA ILE A 186 -5.05 -9.29 6.22
C ILE A 186 -5.96 -9.61 5.04
N ASP A 187 -5.39 -9.71 3.84
CA ASP A 187 -6.10 -10.07 2.61
C ASP A 187 -5.67 -11.45 2.11
N ARG A 188 -6.59 -12.21 1.51
CA ARG A 188 -6.23 -13.44 0.78
C ARG A 188 -5.48 -13.08 -0.50
N ARG A 189 -4.39 -13.82 -0.78
CA ARG A 189 -3.65 -13.78 -2.03
C ARG A 189 -4.06 -14.99 -2.89
N PRO A 190 -4.38 -14.84 -4.18
CA PRO A 190 -4.71 -15.96 -5.04
C PRO A 190 -3.60 -17.02 -5.10
N PRO A 191 -3.94 -18.33 -5.09
CA PRO A 191 -2.97 -19.42 -4.99
C PRO A 191 -1.92 -19.47 -6.11
N ALA A 192 -2.22 -18.92 -7.29
CA ALA A 192 -1.27 -18.84 -8.41
C ALA A 192 0.02 -18.07 -8.08
N ALA A 193 0.04 -17.33 -6.97
CA ALA A 193 1.18 -16.56 -6.49
C ALA A 193 1.78 -17.10 -5.16
N ALA A 194 1.47 -18.34 -4.78
CA ALA A 194 1.86 -18.97 -3.51
C ALA A 194 3.36 -19.29 -3.36
N GLY A 195 4.11 -19.33 -4.47
CA GLY A 195 5.49 -19.82 -4.47
C GLY A 195 6.52 -18.86 -3.88
N THR A 196 6.19 -17.58 -3.73
CA THR A 196 7.12 -16.54 -3.29
C THR A 196 6.59 -15.84 -2.04
N VAL A 197 7.43 -15.76 -1.02
CA VAL A 197 7.19 -14.95 0.17
C VAL A 197 7.94 -13.62 0.07
N THR A 198 7.39 -12.57 0.67
CA THR A 198 8.06 -11.28 0.85
C THR A 198 7.92 -10.88 2.31
N ILE A 199 9.03 -10.53 2.95
CA ILE A 199 9.08 -10.23 4.38
C ILE A 199 9.88 -8.93 4.57
N HIS A 200 9.25 -7.96 5.22
CA HIS A 200 9.90 -6.76 5.73
C HIS A 200 10.33 -7.04 7.16
N GLY A 201 11.62 -6.92 7.46
CA GLY A 201 12.16 -7.30 8.77
C GLY A 201 13.56 -6.78 9.02
N ILE A 202 14.14 -7.14 10.17
CA ILE A 202 15.51 -6.76 10.54
C ILE A 202 16.45 -7.91 10.24
N LEU A 203 17.40 -7.67 9.33
CA LEU A 203 18.51 -8.57 9.08
C LEU A 203 19.53 -8.43 10.21
N SER A 204 19.87 -9.55 10.82
CA SER A 204 20.93 -9.68 11.81
C SER A 204 21.63 -11.04 11.66
N TRP A 205 22.63 -11.31 12.50
CA TRP A 205 23.37 -12.56 12.50
C TRP A 205 23.30 -13.21 13.89
N ARG A 206 23.06 -14.51 13.92
CA ARG A 206 23.08 -15.34 15.12
C ARG A 206 24.01 -16.52 14.86
N ASP A 207 25.08 -16.63 15.64
CA ASP A 207 26.09 -17.68 15.49
C ASP A 207 26.62 -17.81 14.04
N GLY A 208 26.83 -16.67 13.38
CA GLY A 208 27.29 -16.58 11.99
C GLY A 208 26.21 -16.83 10.93
N VAL A 209 24.99 -17.23 11.32
CA VAL A 209 23.87 -17.45 10.40
C VAL A 209 23.06 -16.16 10.25
N PRO A 210 22.82 -15.67 9.01
CA PRO A 210 21.95 -14.52 8.81
C PRO A 210 20.50 -14.89 9.14
N VAL A 211 19.81 -14.00 9.85
CA VAL A 211 18.42 -14.19 10.27
C VAL A 211 17.61 -12.93 9.99
N LEU A 212 16.33 -13.11 9.65
CA LEU A 212 15.34 -12.05 9.56
C LEU A 212 14.44 -12.12 10.80
N GLY A 213 14.77 -11.37 11.84
CA GLY A 213 14.22 -11.57 13.17
C GLY A 213 14.59 -12.95 13.73
N ASN A 214 13.65 -13.90 13.72
CA ASN A 214 13.90 -15.29 14.14
C ASN A 214 13.96 -16.28 12.98
N LEU A 215 13.72 -15.84 11.74
CA LEU A 215 13.70 -16.69 10.56
C LEU A 215 15.13 -16.85 10.01
N PRO A 216 15.73 -18.05 10.01
CA PRO A 216 17.02 -18.26 9.38
C PRO A 216 16.97 -18.01 7.88
N ILE A 217 18.02 -17.41 7.34
CA ILE A 217 18.21 -17.21 5.92
C ILE A 217 19.32 -18.15 5.45
N ARG A 218 19.05 -18.96 4.44
CA ARG A 218 20.04 -19.81 3.78
C ARG A 218 20.38 -19.20 2.43
N VAL A 219 21.60 -18.68 2.32
CA VAL A 219 22.14 -18.10 1.10
C VAL A 219 23.22 -19.00 0.48
N GLY A 220 23.31 -18.99 -0.84
CA GLY A 220 24.42 -19.63 -1.55
C GLY A 220 25.72 -18.82 -1.44
N PRO A 221 26.89 -19.41 -1.76
CA PRO A 221 28.15 -18.68 -1.84
C PRO A 221 28.05 -17.45 -2.75
N GLY A 222 28.55 -16.30 -2.29
CA GLY A 222 28.57 -15.05 -3.07
C GLY A 222 27.23 -14.31 -3.18
N PHE A 223 26.15 -14.79 -2.54
CA PHE A 223 24.90 -14.05 -2.51
C PHE A 223 25.08 -12.72 -1.75
N PRO A 224 24.71 -11.58 -2.35
CA PRO A 224 24.90 -10.28 -1.70
C PRO A 224 23.92 -10.12 -0.54
N LEU A 225 24.46 -9.95 0.67
CA LEU A 225 23.68 -9.52 1.83
C LEU A 225 24.08 -8.09 2.21
N PRO A 226 23.12 -7.19 2.42
CA PRO A 226 23.42 -5.88 2.97
C PRO A 226 23.89 -6.01 4.42
N GLY A 227 24.46 -4.92 4.97
CA GLY A 227 24.75 -4.87 6.41
C GLY A 227 23.48 -4.96 7.28
N PRO A 228 23.63 -5.22 8.60
CA PRO A 228 22.53 -5.33 9.53
C PRO A 228 21.55 -4.16 9.46
N GLY A 229 20.30 -4.43 9.77
CA GLY A 229 19.23 -3.42 9.78
C GLY A 229 18.02 -3.82 8.95
N PRO A 230 17.09 -2.89 8.68
CA PRO A 230 15.83 -3.21 8.04
C PRO A 230 16.05 -3.55 6.56
N VAL A 231 15.42 -4.64 6.11
CA VAL A 231 15.49 -5.18 4.75
C VAL A 231 14.12 -5.66 4.29
N ILE A 232 13.98 -5.77 2.97
CA ILE A 232 12.91 -6.46 2.29
C ILE A 232 13.52 -7.71 1.67
N ALA A 233 13.12 -8.88 2.16
CA ALA A 233 13.59 -10.16 1.64
C ALA A 233 12.47 -10.85 0.87
N SER A 234 12.76 -11.31 -0.35
CA SER A 234 11.82 -12.09 -1.15
C SER A 234 12.45 -13.42 -1.56
N GLY A 235 11.67 -14.50 -1.56
CA GLY A 235 12.18 -15.81 -1.94
C GLY A 235 11.22 -16.95 -1.62
N ARG A 236 11.77 -18.13 -1.35
CA ARG A 236 11.01 -19.33 -1.01
C ARG A 236 11.23 -19.69 0.45
N LEU A 237 10.20 -20.18 1.10
CA LEU A 237 10.33 -20.77 2.41
C LEU A 237 10.47 -22.28 2.30
N GLU A 238 11.53 -22.84 2.86
CA GLU A 238 11.82 -24.28 2.86
C GLU A 238 12.09 -24.73 4.29
N ASN A 239 11.18 -25.55 4.85
CA ASN A 239 11.30 -26.12 6.20
C ASN A 239 11.61 -25.06 7.28
N GLY A 240 10.93 -23.91 7.23
CA GLY A 240 11.14 -22.82 8.20
C GLY A 240 12.42 -22.00 7.98
N VAL A 241 13.06 -22.12 6.81
CA VAL A 241 14.23 -21.35 6.42
C VAL A 241 13.92 -20.55 5.15
N LEU A 242 14.25 -19.26 5.13
CA LEU A 242 14.13 -18.43 3.94
C LEU A 242 15.31 -18.71 3.01
N VAL A 243 15.01 -19.16 1.79
CA VAL A 243 15.95 -19.20 0.67
C VAL A 243 15.65 -17.99 -0.19
N PRO A 244 16.40 -16.87 -0.04
CA PRO A 244 16.06 -15.63 -0.69
C PRO A 244 16.45 -15.65 -2.17
N VAL A 245 15.61 -15.04 -2.99
CA VAL A 245 15.94 -14.60 -4.34
C VAL A 245 16.50 -13.18 -4.31
N SER A 246 16.02 -12.34 -3.39
CA SER A 246 16.57 -11.00 -3.13
C SER A 246 16.52 -10.64 -1.64
N VAL A 247 17.50 -9.85 -1.19
CA VAL A 247 17.51 -9.19 0.13
C VAL A 247 18.00 -7.77 -0.08
N GLU A 248 17.09 -6.82 0.00
CA GLU A 248 17.37 -5.41 -0.30
C GLU A 248 17.20 -4.54 0.95
N PRO A 249 18.03 -3.49 1.14
CA PRO A 249 17.80 -2.52 2.20
C PRO A 249 16.39 -1.90 2.13
N ASP A 250 15.67 -1.86 3.24
CA ASP A 250 14.38 -1.14 3.31
C ASP A 250 14.64 0.36 3.41
N VAL A 251 14.74 1.02 2.25
CA VAL A 251 15.12 2.43 2.15
C VAL A 251 14.17 3.32 2.95
N LEU A 252 12.86 3.01 3.02
CA LEU A 252 11.90 3.81 3.79
C LEU A 252 12.25 3.86 5.28
N LEU A 253 12.73 2.75 5.85
CA LEU A 253 13.10 2.67 7.27
C LEU A 253 14.53 3.14 7.54
N ARG A 254 15.44 3.01 6.57
CA ARG A 254 16.84 3.46 6.70
C ARG A 254 17.01 4.96 6.45
N ASP A 255 16.39 5.46 5.39
CA ASP A 255 16.47 6.86 4.96
C ASP A 255 15.16 7.28 4.27
N PRO A 256 14.17 7.77 5.05
CA PRO A 256 12.93 8.30 4.49
C PRO A 256 13.17 9.40 3.45
N THR A 257 14.20 10.23 3.63
CA THR A 257 14.51 11.33 2.70
C THR A 257 14.86 10.78 1.32
N ALA A 258 15.70 9.74 1.28
CA ALA A 258 16.05 9.05 0.04
C ALA A 258 14.84 8.36 -0.61
N TRP A 259 13.95 7.75 0.17
CA TRP A 259 12.74 7.09 -0.37
C TRP A 259 11.77 8.08 -1.01
N PHE A 260 11.48 9.19 -0.33
CA PHE A 260 10.52 10.18 -0.82
C PHE A 260 11.12 11.05 -1.94
N GLY A 261 12.42 11.29 -1.89
CA GLY A 261 13.17 12.09 -2.85
C GLY A 261 13.40 13.53 -2.36
N PRO A 262 14.12 14.33 -3.16
CA PRO A 262 14.45 15.71 -2.81
C PRO A 262 13.18 16.55 -2.59
N GLY A 263 13.25 17.48 -1.64
CA GLY A 263 12.14 18.36 -1.27
C GLY A 263 11.22 17.81 -0.18
N PHE A 264 11.40 16.56 0.27
CA PHE A 264 10.70 16.02 1.44
C PHE A 264 11.54 16.18 2.70
N GLY A 265 11.10 17.04 3.62
CA GLY A 265 11.76 17.27 4.91
C GLY A 265 10.87 17.03 6.12
N ARG A 266 9.62 16.63 5.91
CA ARG A 266 8.61 16.36 6.93
C ARG A 266 7.96 15.00 6.65
N PHE A 267 7.91 14.15 7.66
CA PHE A 267 7.27 12.84 7.59
C PHE A 267 6.29 12.66 8.73
N LEU A 268 5.09 12.16 8.42
CA LEU A 268 4.06 11.82 9.39
C LEU A 268 3.92 10.32 9.42
N TYR A 269 4.52 9.70 10.44
CA TYR A 269 4.69 8.26 10.50
C TYR A 269 3.84 7.69 11.63
N GLN A 270 2.80 6.93 11.27
CA GLN A 270 2.02 6.19 12.24
C GLN A 270 2.71 4.88 12.58
N GLY A 271 2.81 4.58 13.86
CA GLY A 271 3.49 3.38 14.33
C GLY A 271 3.43 3.23 15.83
N TYR A 272 4.10 2.18 16.29
CA TYR A 272 4.42 2.02 17.70
C TYR A 272 5.78 2.63 17.99
N PHE A 273 5.87 3.44 19.02
CA PHE A 273 7.11 4.10 19.41
C PHE A 273 7.29 4.14 20.92
N ASN A 274 8.53 4.30 21.36
CA ASN A 274 8.88 4.59 22.74
C ASN A 274 9.88 5.74 22.78
N VAL A 275 10.11 6.28 23.98
CA VAL A 275 11.16 7.28 24.21
C VAL A 275 12.08 6.77 25.30
N HIS A 276 13.37 6.68 24.97
CA HIS A 276 14.41 6.28 25.90
C HIS A 276 15.71 7.00 25.57
N ALA A 277 16.44 7.43 26.60
CA ALA A 277 17.74 8.13 26.47
C ALA A 277 17.71 9.31 25.46
N GLY A 278 16.65 10.12 25.45
CA GLY A 278 16.52 11.27 24.55
C GLY A 278 16.27 10.91 23.08
N MET A 279 15.95 9.66 22.78
CA MET A 279 15.66 9.16 21.43
C MET A 279 14.25 8.60 21.36
N VAL A 280 13.56 8.87 20.25
CA VAL A 280 12.36 8.17 19.82
C VAL A 280 12.79 6.95 19.03
N THR A 281 12.33 5.76 19.41
CA THR A 281 12.43 4.56 18.57
C THR A 281 11.05 4.24 18.03
N LEU A 282 10.89 4.33 16.71
CA LEU A 282 9.66 4.07 15.97
C LEU A 282 9.80 2.76 15.19
N GLY A 283 8.91 1.82 15.49
CA GLY A 283 9.06 0.45 15.02
C GLY A 283 10.45 -0.12 15.40
N PRO A 284 10.93 -1.15 14.69
CA PRO A 284 12.12 -1.89 15.11
C PRO A 284 13.46 -1.25 14.72
N ALA A 285 13.48 -0.18 13.91
CA ALA A 285 14.73 0.32 13.31
C ALA A 285 14.82 1.83 13.09
N MET A 286 13.70 2.58 13.18
CA MET A 286 13.77 4.02 12.94
C MET A 286 14.04 4.75 14.25
N HIS A 287 15.14 5.48 14.30
CA HIS A 287 15.54 6.27 15.46
C HIS A 287 15.57 7.76 15.11
N ALA A 288 15.04 8.58 16.00
CA ALA A 288 15.07 10.03 15.87
C ALA A 288 15.36 10.67 17.22
N ARG A 289 15.99 11.86 17.22
CA ARG A 289 16.10 12.64 18.46
C ARG A 289 14.71 13.00 18.97
N ALA A 290 14.49 12.82 20.27
CA ALA A 290 13.26 13.25 20.92
C ALA A 290 13.25 14.77 21.12
N PRO A 291 12.05 15.39 21.22
CA PRO A 291 11.93 16.77 21.68
C PRO A 291 12.62 16.98 23.03
N ALA A 292 13.25 18.15 23.19
CA ALA A 292 13.90 18.51 24.45
C ALA A 292 12.88 18.51 25.61
N GLY A 293 13.29 17.97 26.76
CA GLY A 293 12.45 17.89 27.96
C GLY A 293 11.38 16.79 27.94
N LEU A 294 11.27 15.99 26.87
CA LEU A 294 10.34 14.86 26.83
C LEU A 294 10.85 13.72 27.73
N ALA A 295 10.09 13.38 28.77
CA ALA A 295 10.41 12.28 29.67
C ALA A 295 10.34 10.92 28.94
N PRO A 296 11.18 9.94 29.33
CA PRO A 296 11.09 8.58 28.81
C PRO A 296 9.72 7.94 29.09
N PHE A 297 9.25 7.12 28.15
CA PHE A 297 8.04 6.31 28.31
C PHE A 297 8.12 5.03 27.48
N GLY A 298 7.34 4.02 27.89
CA GLY A 298 7.26 2.72 27.23
C GLY A 298 6.59 2.75 25.85
N THR A 299 6.32 1.59 25.28
CA THR A 299 5.72 1.53 23.94
C THR A 299 4.30 2.10 23.91
N ARG A 300 4.04 3.02 22.99
CA ARG A 300 2.74 3.62 22.68
C ARG A 300 2.46 3.54 21.18
N ARG A 301 1.20 3.72 20.78
CA ARG A 301 0.80 3.81 19.36
C ARG A 301 0.35 5.23 19.05
N GLY A 302 0.72 5.73 17.88
CA GLY A 302 0.33 7.07 17.46
C GLY A 302 1.01 7.50 16.18
N VAL A 303 1.07 8.81 15.96
CA VAL A 303 1.74 9.45 14.82
C VAL A 303 2.94 10.25 15.34
N VAL A 304 4.10 9.98 14.77
CA VAL A 304 5.32 10.75 15.02
C VAL A 304 5.57 11.64 13.81
N GLU A 305 5.63 12.95 14.04
CA GLU A 305 6.13 13.90 13.05
C GLU A 305 7.65 13.95 13.12
N LEU A 306 8.30 13.58 12.01
CA LEU A 306 9.74 13.55 11.85
C LEU A 306 10.19 14.65 10.90
N ARG A 307 11.34 15.22 11.20
CA ARG A 307 12.05 16.20 10.36
C ARG A 307 13.43 15.67 10.04
N SER A 308 13.83 15.74 8.77
CA SER A 308 15.21 15.50 8.39
C SER A 308 16.08 16.71 8.73
N GLY A 309 17.26 16.46 9.29
CA GLY A 309 18.27 17.47 9.55
C GLY A 309 19.69 16.91 9.39
N PRO A 310 20.72 17.76 9.54
CA PRO A 310 22.11 17.38 9.30
C PRO A 310 22.60 16.23 10.18
N ALA A 311 22.06 16.13 11.40
CA ALA A 311 22.39 15.08 12.35
C ALA A 311 21.37 13.92 12.34
N GLY A 312 20.70 13.70 11.20
CA GLY A 312 19.67 12.68 11.04
C GLY A 312 18.26 13.15 11.42
N LEU A 313 17.36 12.19 11.65
CA LEU A 313 15.96 12.44 11.96
C LEU A 313 15.78 13.04 13.37
N ALA A 314 14.88 14.00 13.49
CA ALA A 314 14.40 14.52 14.77
C ALA A 314 12.88 14.48 14.80
N ALA A 315 12.31 14.02 15.91
CA ALA A 315 10.87 14.08 16.13
C ALA A 315 10.49 15.51 16.57
N SER A 316 9.59 16.15 15.84
CA SER A 316 9.06 17.48 16.18
C SER A 316 7.76 17.40 16.97
N ARG A 317 6.95 16.34 16.77
CA ARG A 317 5.69 16.11 17.48
C ARG A 317 5.42 14.62 17.62
N LEU A 318 4.87 14.23 18.76
CA LEU A 318 4.39 12.88 19.03
C LEU A 318 2.92 13.00 19.43
N SER A 319 2.04 12.36 18.67
CA SER A 319 0.60 12.35 18.94
C SER A 319 0.20 10.91 19.24
N GLU A 320 -0.35 10.66 20.42
CA GLU A 320 -0.91 9.35 20.72
C GLU A 320 -2.21 9.15 19.95
N ALA A 321 -2.50 7.91 19.55
CA ALA A 321 -3.78 7.60 18.95
C ALA A 321 -4.89 7.79 20.00
N THR A 322 -5.65 8.87 19.91
CA THR A 322 -6.86 9.08 20.70
C THR A 322 -8.03 8.39 20.01
N GLY A 323 -8.38 7.20 20.50
CA GLY A 323 -9.51 6.41 20.02
C GLY A 323 -9.09 4.99 19.65
N ALA A 324 -9.86 4.01 20.14
CA ALA A 324 -9.68 2.63 19.75
C ALA A 324 -9.96 2.51 18.25
N THR A 325 -8.94 2.23 17.43
CA THR A 325 -9.22 1.57 16.15
C THR A 325 -9.85 0.21 16.46
N PRO A 326 -10.68 -0.38 15.57
CA PRO A 326 -11.31 -1.68 15.83
C PRO A 326 -10.32 -2.78 16.27
N THR A 327 -9.03 -2.62 15.91
CA THR A 327 -7.90 -3.47 16.29
C THR A 327 -7.32 -3.25 17.69
N ASP A 328 -7.66 -2.17 18.41
CA ASP A 328 -7.01 -1.75 19.68
C ASP A 328 -7.69 -2.27 20.96
N ARG A 329 -8.77 -3.07 20.89
CA ARG A 329 -9.40 -3.58 22.12
C ARG A 329 -8.55 -4.69 22.75
N PRO A 330 -8.16 -4.57 24.05
CA PRO A 330 -7.52 -5.66 24.77
C PRO A 330 -8.48 -6.85 24.89
N LEU A 331 -7.91 -8.06 24.89
CA LEU A 331 -8.57 -9.39 24.90
C LEU A 331 -9.50 -9.69 26.11
N GLY A 332 -9.93 -8.69 26.89
CA GLY A 332 -10.58 -8.89 28.20
C GLY A 332 -11.90 -8.14 28.44
N GLY A 333 -12.51 -7.49 27.45
CA GLY A 333 -13.72 -6.70 27.69
C GLY A 333 -14.83 -7.00 26.68
N GLN A 334 -15.97 -7.47 27.20
CA GLN A 334 -17.27 -7.74 26.57
C GLN A 334 -17.36 -7.55 25.04
N ALA A 335 -17.67 -8.65 24.37
CA ALA A 335 -17.89 -8.74 22.93
C ALA A 335 -18.80 -7.61 22.42
N PRO A 336 -18.48 -6.99 21.28
CA PRO A 336 -19.46 -6.17 20.58
C PRO A 336 -20.65 -7.02 20.16
N VAL A 337 -21.80 -6.38 20.10
CA VAL A 337 -23.09 -6.95 19.71
C VAL A 337 -22.94 -7.76 18.40
N PRO A 338 -23.38 -9.04 18.35
CA PRO A 338 -23.31 -9.83 17.13
C PRO A 338 -24.20 -9.18 16.06
N GLY A 339 -23.59 -8.59 15.01
CA GLY A 339 -24.37 -8.08 13.87
C GLY A 339 -23.73 -6.96 13.04
N ALA A 340 -22.73 -6.24 13.54
CA ALA A 340 -22.22 -5.05 12.82
C ALA A 340 -21.27 -5.35 11.65
N PHE A 341 -20.70 -6.55 11.57
CA PHE A 341 -19.86 -6.99 10.45
C PHE A 341 -20.12 -8.46 10.13
N ARG A 342 -21.35 -8.78 9.70
CA ARG A 342 -21.62 -10.09 9.10
C ARG A 342 -21.10 -10.04 7.66
N GLY A 343 -20.05 -10.82 7.40
CA GLY A 343 -19.18 -10.72 6.23
C GLY A 343 -19.91 -10.62 4.89
N GLN A 344 -19.58 -9.57 4.16
CA GLN A 344 -19.45 -9.66 2.71
C GLN A 344 -17.96 -9.69 2.40
N ARG A 345 -17.57 -10.65 1.56
CA ARG A 345 -16.19 -10.83 1.10
C ARG A 345 -15.77 -9.53 0.43
N GLY A 346 -14.96 -8.72 1.11
CA GLY A 346 -14.32 -7.58 0.47
C GLY A 346 -13.49 -8.10 -0.70
N GLU A 347 -13.49 -7.38 -1.82
CA GLU A 347 -12.70 -7.77 -2.97
C GLU A 347 -11.22 -7.90 -2.56
N PRO A 348 -10.54 -9.01 -2.91
CA PRO A 348 -9.13 -9.19 -2.61
C PRO A 348 -8.32 -8.04 -3.20
N ALA A 349 -7.24 -7.64 -2.54
CA ALA A 349 -6.30 -6.69 -3.12
C ALA A 349 -5.80 -7.22 -4.49
N PRO A 350 -5.57 -6.34 -5.48
CA PRO A 350 -4.97 -6.71 -6.76
C PRO A 350 -3.66 -7.45 -6.55
N VAL A 351 -3.45 -8.52 -7.31
CA VAL A 351 -2.25 -9.35 -7.23
C VAL A 351 -1.42 -9.29 -8.50
N PRO A 352 -0.09 -9.51 -8.42
CA PRO A 352 0.77 -9.42 -9.58
C PRO A 352 0.40 -10.50 -10.61
N ASN A 353 0.15 -10.10 -11.85
CA ASN A 353 0.08 -11.01 -12.98
C ASN A 353 1.31 -10.80 -13.88
N ARG A 354 2.38 -11.57 -13.66
CA ARG A 354 3.62 -11.48 -14.47
C ARG A 354 3.55 -12.23 -15.80
N SER A 355 2.34 -12.60 -16.27
CA SER A 355 2.18 -13.20 -17.60
C SER A 355 2.38 -12.22 -18.76
N LEU A 356 2.64 -10.93 -18.50
CA LEU A 356 2.84 -9.89 -19.53
C LEU A 356 4.30 -9.34 -19.61
N GLU A 357 5.24 -9.82 -18.79
CA GLU A 357 6.65 -9.35 -18.83
C GLU A 357 7.49 -9.93 -19.98
N ARG A 358 6.88 -10.68 -20.92
CA ARG A 358 7.50 -11.02 -22.21
C ARG A 358 6.86 -10.20 -23.32
N GLY A 359 7.27 -8.96 -23.44
CA GLY A 359 6.86 -8.10 -24.56
C GLY A 359 7.36 -6.67 -24.45
N SER A 360 8.51 -6.42 -25.10
CA SER A 360 8.86 -5.12 -25.70
C SER A 360 9.34 -4.00 -24.77
N MET A 361 10.66 -3.94 -24.60
CA MET A 361 11.40 -2.70 -24.32
C MET A 361 11.36 -1.80 -25.58
N PRO A 362 11.02 -0.50 -25.50
CA PRO A 362 11.38 0.46 -26.53
C PRO A 362 12.81 0.96 -26.27
N ALA A 363 13.65 0.91 -27.32
CA ALA A 363 14.98 1.49 -27.33
C ALA A 363 14.91 3.02 -27.17
N GLY A 364 15.86 3.57 -26.42
CA GLY A 364 15.93 4.99 -26.07
C GLY A 364 16.22 5.92 -27.25
N GLU A 365 15.54 7.06 -27.26
CA GLU A 365 15.89 8.21 -28.09
C GLU A 365 16.96 9.05 -27.40
N THR A 366 18.15 9.11 -28.01
CA THR A 366 19.18 10.09 -27.69
C THR A 366 19.07 11.26 -28.66
N SER A 367 18.96 12.47 -28.12
CA SER A 367 19.01 13.73 -28.84
C SER A 367 20.34 13.93 -29.59
N GLY A 368 20.27 14.20 -30.90
CA GLY A 368 21.40 14.62 -31.73
C GLY A 368 20.92 15.53 -32.86
N ARG A 369 21.28 16.80 -32.76
CA ARG A 369 20.95 17.89 -33.70
C ARG A 369 21.97 17.87 -34.85
N GLY A 370 21.54 17.85 -36.12
CA GLY A 370 22.47 18.00 -37.24
C GLY A 370 21.88 17.78 -38.65
N THR A 371 21.42 18.89 -39.24
CA THR A 371 21.52 19.27 -40.67
C THR A 371 21.06 18.32 -41.80
N GLY A 372 20.13 18.83 -42.61
CA GLY A 372 20.36 18.94 -44.06
C GLY A 372 19.56 18.02 -45.00
N ASN A 373 18.74 18.66 -45.83
CA ASN A 373 18.28 18.26 -47.16
C ASN A 373 17.09 17.27 -47.30
N SER A 374 15.93 17.85 -47.62
CA SER A 374 14.97 17.35 -48.63
C SER A 374 15.60 17.40 -50.04
N PRO A 375 15.10 16.75 -51.13
CA PRO A 375 13.66 16.55 -51.43
C PRO A 375 13.26 15.29 -52.27
N GLY A 376 11.95 15.18 -52.53
CA GLY A 376 11.31 14.35 -53.58
C GLY A 376 11.07 12.89 -53.18
N ASP A 377 10.00 12.18 -53.51
CA ASP A 377 8.85 12.38 -54.40
C ASP A 377 7.74 11.39 -53.97
N ARG A 378 6.48 11.77 -54.18
CA ARG A 378 5.34 10.84 -54.37
C ARG A 378 5.24 10.52 -55.88
N PRO A 379 4.42 9.58 -56.42
CA PRO A 379 3.30 8.81 -55.82
C PRO A 379 3.13 7.33 -56.31
N GLY A 380 2.20 6.58 -55.69
CA GLY A 380 1.15 5.82 -56.41
C GLY A 380 1.41 4.39 -56.92
N GLY A 381 0.40 3.53 -56.78
CA GLY A 381 0.00 2.60 -57.86
C GLY A 381 0.22 1.09 -57.69
N ALA A 382 -0.78 0.42 -57.10
CA ALA A 382 -1.41 -0.87 -57.42
C ALA A 382 -0.79 -1.94 -58.40
N ARG A 383 -1.16 -3.21 -58.11
CA ARG A 383 -1.33 -4.40 -58.99
C ARG A 383 -0.06 -5.14 -59.45
N LEU A 384 0.00 -6.44 -59.76
CA LEU A 384 -0.75 -7.72 -59.61
C LEU A 384 0.17 -8.79 -60.30
N LEU A 385 -0.13 -10.09 -60.16
CA LEU A 385 0.40 -11.28 -60.88
C LEU A 385 1.57 -12.02 -60.18
N ASP A 386 1.38 -13.23 -59.63
CA ASP A 386 1.06 -14.54 -60.25
C ASP A 386 2.31 -15.27 -60.77
N SER A 387 2.61 -16.43 -60.17
CA SER A 387 2.93 -17.67 -60.89
C SER A 387 3.30 -18.79 -59.90
N SER A 388 2.37 -19.75 -59.78
CA SER A 388 2.57 -21.21 -59.92
C SER A 388 3.86 -21.87 -59.39
N GLU A 389 3.71 -22.88 -58.52
CA GLU A 389 3.93 -24.31 -58.85
C GLU A 389 3.92 -25.20 -57.58
N ARG A 390 2.98 -26.14 -57.56
CA ARG A 390 3.03 -27.47 -56.90
C ARG A 390 3.12 -28.51 -58.04
N PRO A 391 3.31 -29.84 -57.83
CA PRO A 391 3.36 -30.66 -56.60
C PRO A 391 4.57 -31.64 -56.61
N GLN A 392 4.86 -32.49 -55.62
CA GLN A 392 4.28 -33.83 -55.46
C GLN A 392 4.88 -34.56 -54.23
N GLN A 393 3.99 -35.17 -53.45
CA GLN A 393 4.19 -36.36 -52.61
C GLN A 393 3.95 -37.60 -53.52
N PRO A 394 4.37 -38.85 -53.20
CA PRO A 394 3.76 -39.61 -52.07
C PRO A 394 4.61 -40.74 -51.45
N GLY A 395 4.09 -41.36 -50.38
CA GLY A 395 4.54 -42.72 -50.01
C GLY A 395 4.32 -43.12 -48.54
N SER A 396 3.13 -43.63 -48.24
CA SER A 396 2.77 -44.35 -47.01
C SER A 396 3.27 -45.81 -47.01
N PHE A 397 3.74 -46.37 -45.89
CA PHE A 397 3.56 -47.81 -45.59
C PHE A 397 3.59 -48.12 -44.08
N ARG A 398 2.77 -49.11 -43.72
CA ARG A 398 2.39 -49.62 -42.38
C ARG A 398 3.49 -50.44 -41.68
N GLY A 399 3.40 -50.48 -40.34
CA GLY A 399 3.23 -51.75 -39.60
C GLY A 399 4.32 -52.19 -38.63
N GLY A 400 3.91 -52.63 -37.43
CA GLY A 400 4.64 -53.61 -36.61
C GLY A 400 5.00 -53.18 -35.18
N ALA A 401 4.25 -53.67 -34.19
CA ALA A 401 4.58 -53.68 -32.76
C ALA A 401 5.39 -54.96 -32.39
N PRO A 402 5.93 -55.10 -31.15
CA PRO A 402 7.21 -55.75 -30.83
C PRO A 402 7.07 -57.24 -30.39
N PRO A 403 8.15 -57.93 -29.97
CA PRO A 403 8.49 -57.96 -28.53
C PRO A 403 9.98 -58.21 -28.15
N ASP A 404 10.24 -58.01 -26.86
CA ASP A 404 11.15 -58.70 -25.92
C ASP A 404 12.65 -58.91 -26.19
N GLY A 405 13.44 -58.71 -25.13
CA GLY A 405 14.80 -59.25 -25.05
C GLY A 405 15.65 -58.71 -23.91
N ARG A 406 15.46 -59.23 -22.70
CA ARG A 406 16.44 -59.17 -21.60
C ARG A 406 17.79 -59.74 -22.04
N ARG A 407 18.89 -59.01 -21.78
CA ARG A 407 20.04 -59.46 -20.97
C ARG A 407 21.01 -58.32 -20.75
#